data_AF-A0A091QPD8-F1
#
_entry.id   AF-A0A091QPD8-F1
#
_cell.length_a   1.000
_cell.length_b   1.000
_cell.length_c   1.000
_cell.angle_alpha   90.00
_cell.angle_beta   90.00
_cell.angle_gamma   90.00
#
_symmetry.space_group_name_H-M   'P 1'
#
loop_
_entity.id
_entity.type
_entity.pdbx_description
1 polymer ?
#
loop_
_entity_poly.entity_id
_entity_poly.type
_entity_poly.pdbx_seq_one_letter_code
_entity_poly.pdbx_strand_id
1 'polypeptide(L)'
;WVQGFSKNNFGFINNETVCYPCGNYILFLDIKTRQRRALQCQAGQVGALAAHGSHHVLAFSDRKLNPVIYIYTFPELSKLTELKGNAQLDYTLLAFSFTGPYLASYSSIPEFALSIWNWQENILLCSESQPGVRATSLSFNPMNWQQLCVVTESSVTIWHIERNNVEHHLKQNPVKLPDGQGSVSPHKDLFLPVSHSEDLYHGPHLPVSAIAGLV
;
A
#
# COMPACT_ATOMS: atom_id res chain seq x y z
N TRP A 1 -30.28 -12.04 0.77
CA TRP A 1 -29.49 -12.10 -0.47
C TRP A 1 -28.60 -10.88 -0.52
N VAL A 2 -27.28 -11.05 -0.63
CA VAL A 2 -26.32 -9.95 -0.78
C VAL A 2 -25.70 -10.08 -2.17
N GLN A 3 -25.98 -9.14 -3.06
CA GLN A 3 -25.52 -9.17 -4.45
C GLN A 3 -25.11 -7.76 -4.87
N GLY A 4 -23.87 -7.61 -5.31
CA GLY A 4 -23.30 -6.35 -5.76
C GLY A 4 -21.80 -6.50 -5.98
N PHE A 5 -21.26 -5.84 -6.99
CA PHE A 5 -19.81 -5.84 -7.28
C PHE A 5 -19.29 -4.41 -7.14
N SER A 6 -18.36 -4.20 -6.22
CA SER A 6 -17.64 -2.93 -6.13
C SER A 6 -16.56 -2.89 -7.21
N LYS A 7 -16.50 -1.81 -7.99
CA LYS A 7 -15.63 -1.75 -9.18
C LYS A 7 -14.14 -1.94 -8.89
N ASN A 8 -13.65 -1.64 -7.67
CA ASN A 8 -12.20 -1.48 -7.44
C ASN A 8 -11.57 -2.19 -6.23
N ASN A 9 -12.30 -2.99 -5.45
CA ASN A 9 -11.74 -3.58 -4.21
C ASN A 9 -11.95 -5.10 -4.14
N PHE A 10 -11.28 -5.89 -4.99
CA PHE A 10 -11.24 -7.35 -4.82
C PHE A 10 -9.82 -7.85 -4.60
N GLY A 11 -9.68 -8.95 -3.88
CA GLY A 11 -8.39 -9.58 -3.59
C GLY A 11 -8.49 -11.10 -3.64
N PHE A 12 -7.36 -11.76 -3.87
CA PHE A 12 -7.26 -13.21 -3.77
C PHE A 12 -6.81 -13.57 -2.35
N ILE A 13 -7.66 -14.31 -1.62
CA ILE A 13 -7.33 -14.80 -0.27
C ILE A 13 -6.57 -16.13 -0.32
N ASN A 14 -6.66 -16.82 -1.45
CA ASN A 14 -5.86 -17.97 -1.86
C ASN A 14 -5.95 -18.12 -3.39
N ASN A 15 -5.40 -19.19 -3.95
CA ASN A 15 -5.37 -19.43 -5.41
C ASN A 15 -6.75 -19.63 -6.06
N GLU A 16 -7.80 -19.90 -5.29
CA GLU A 16 -9.11 -20.34 -5.80
C GLU A 16 -10.27 -19.46 -5.34
N THR A 17 -10.05 -18.58 -4.37
CA THR A 17 -11.08 -17.78 -3.71
C THR A 17 -10.77 -16.30 -3.83
N VAL A 18 -11.74 -15.56 -4.37
CA VAL A 18 -11.72 -14.09 -4.44
C VAL A 18 -12.57 -13.52 -3.33
N CYS A 19 -12.10 -12.49 -2.65
CA CYS A 19 -12.88 -11.71 -1.69
C CYS A 19 -13.13 -10.29 -2.19
N TYR A 20 -14.29 -9.71 -1.88
CA TYR A 20 -14.65 -8.34 -2.23
C TYR A 20 -15.73 -7.79 -1.27
N PRO A 21 -15.77 -6.47 -1.01
CA PRO A 21 -16.78 -5.87 -0.15
C PRO A 21 -18.09 -5.65 -0.93
N CYS A 22 -19.20 -5.82 -0.24
CA CYS A 22 -20.56 -5.55 -0.72
C CYS A 22 -21.39 -4.99 0.45
N GLY A 23 -21.43 -3.65 0.57
CA GLY A 23 -22.10 -2.99 1.69
C GLY A 23 -21.39 -3.24 3.01
N ASN A 24 -22.09 -3.83 3.97
CA ASN A 24 -21.56 -4.27 5.27
C ASN A 24 -21.09 -5.73 5.28
N TYR A 25 -20.99 -6.38 4.12
CA TYR A 25 -20.49 -7.75 3.99
C TYR A 25 -19.23 -7.80 3.16
N ILE A 26 -18.41 -8.80 3.43
CA ILE A 26 -17.29 -9.24 2.58
C ILE A 26 -17.69 -10.59 2.04
N LEU A 27 -17.77 -10.69 0.72
CA LEU A 27 -18.13 -11.91 0.03
C LEU A 27 -16.87 -12.64 -0.41
N PHE A 28 -16.87 -13.96 -0.24
CA PHE A 28 -15.83 -14.87 -0.71
C PHE A 28 -16.45 -15.77 -1.76
N LEU A 29 -15.88 -15.76 -2.97
CA LEU A 29 -16.32 -16.57 -4.09
C LEU A 29 -15.21 -17.56 -4.44
N ASP A 30 -15.50 -18.84 -4.24
CA ASP A 30 -14.69 -19.91 -4.80
C ASP A 30 -14.96 -19.99 -6.31
N ILE A 31 -13.91 -19.82 -7.11
CA ILE A 31 -13.99 -19.76 -8.56
C ILE A 31 -14.36 -21.12 -9.16
N LYS A 32 -13.88 -22.22 -8.56
CA LYS A 32 -14.09 -23.59 -9.05
C LYS A 32 -15.49 -24.09 -8.69
N THR A 33 -15.85 -24.00 -7.41
CA THR A 33 -17.12 -24.55 -6.91
C THR A 33 -18.30 -23.59 -7.09
N ARG A 34 -18.01 -22.31 -7.40
CA ARG A 34 -18.98 -21.20 -7.43
C ARG A 34 -19.71 -20.97 -6.11
N GLN A 35 -19.23 -21.57 -5.02
CA GLN A 35 -19.77 -21.38 -3.68
C GLN A 35 -19.43 -19.99 -3.16
N ARG A 36 -20.38 -19.41 -2.42
CA ARG A 36 -20.23 -18.10 -1.81
C ARG A 36 -20.30 -18.19 -0.30
N ARG A 37 -19.35 -17.55 0.37
CA ARG A 37 -19.38 -17.33 1.82
C ARG A 37 -19.41 -15.83 2.08
N ALA A 38 -19.94 -15.43 3.22
CA ALA A 38 -20.04 -14.02 3.60
C ALA A 38 -19.53 -13.83 5.02
N LEU A 39 -18.75 -12.78 5.23
CA LEU A 39 -18.39 -12.26 6.54
C LEU A 39 -19.10 -10.91 6.72
N GLN A 40 -19.81 -10.74 7.82
CA GLN A 40 -20.50 -9.49 8.12
C GLN A 40 -19.61 -8.57 8.96
N CYS A 41 -19.45 -7.32 8.52
CA CYS A 41 -18.96 -6.25 9.36
C CYS A 41 -20.10 -5.78 10.28
N GLN A 42 -19.97 -6.05 11.58
CA GLN A 42 -21.01 -5.71 12.57
C GLN A 42 -21.14 -4.21 12.79
N ALA A 43 -20.05 -3.47 12.57
CA ALA A 43 -19.93 -2.07 12.89
C ALA A 43 -20.38 -1.11 11.78
N GLY A 44 -20.78 -1.62 10.62
CA GLY A 44 -21.31 -0.81 9.52
C GLY A 44 -20.78 -1.21 8.14
N GLN A 45 -20.68 -0.24 7.24
CA GLN A 45 -20.14 -0.46 5.90
C GLN A 45 -18.65 -0.83 5.97
N VAL A 46 -18.21 -1.72 5.07
CA VAL A 46 -16.78 -2.01 4.89
C VAL A 46 -16.13 -0.82 4.18
N GLY A 47 -15.09 -0.24 4.78
CA GLY A 47 -14.34 0.90 4.22
C GLY A 47 -13.32 0.43 3.18
N ALA A 48 -12.16 -0.03 3.65
CA ALA A 48 -11.09 -0.60 2.85
C ALA A 48 -10.99 -2.12 3.04
N LEU A 49 -10.40 -2.81 2.06
CA LEU A 49 -10.20 -4.25 2.04
C LEU A 49 -8.80 -4.58 1.50
N ALA A 50 -8.10 -5.51 2.14
CA ALA A 50 -6.90 -6.14 1.63
C ALA A 50 -6.89 -7.64 1.94
N ALA A 51 -6.31 -8.43 1.06
CA ALA A 51 -6.13 -9.87 1.23
C ALA A 51 -4.65 -10.23 1.14
N HIS A 52 -4.23 -11.16 1.98
CA HIS A 52 -2.89 -11.74 1.95
C HIS A 52 -2.99 -13.22 1.59
N GLY A 53 -2.68 -13.52 0.33
CA GLY A 53 -2.90 -14.85 -0.24
C GLY A 53 -2.02 -15.95 0.36
N SER A 54 -0.83 -15.62 0.85
CA SER A 54 0.13 -16.61 1.39
C SER A 54 -0.11 -16.95 2.86
N HIS A 55 -0.54 -16.00 3.70
CA HIS A 55 -0.90 -16.30 5.09
C HIS A 55 -2.40 -16.60 5.26
N HIS A 56 -3.19 -16.54 4.19
CA HIS A 56 -4.64 -16.73 4.22
C HIS A 56 -5.34 -15.83 5.23
N VAL A 57 -4.91 -14.56 5.29
CA VAL A 57 -5.51 -13.54 6.15
C VAL A 57 -6.07 -12.38 5.34
N LEU A 58 -7.08 -11.75 5.90
CA LEU A 58 -7.83 -10.65 5.32
C LEU A 58 -7.79 -9.49 6.31
N ALA A 59 -7.57 -8.27 5.82
CA ALA A 59 -7.73 -7.04 6.59
C ALA A 59 -8.87 -6.21 5.98
N PHE A 60 -9.75 -5.67 6.83
CA PHE A 60 -10.77 -4.73 6.40
C PHE A 60 -11.06 -3.71 7.49
N SER A 61 -11.47 -2.50 7.09
CA SER A 61 -11.94 -1.49 8.04
C SER A 61 -13.45 -1.41 8.06
N ASP A 62 -14.00 -0.98 9.19
CA ASP A 62 -15.35 -0.42 9.23
C ASP A 62 -15.34 1.08 8.86
N ARG A 63 -16.51 1.60 8.50
CA ARG A 63 -16.74 3.03 8.29
C ARG A 63 -17.68 3.56 9.36
N LYS A 64 -17.12 4.16 10.40
CA LYS A 64 -17.80 4.74 11.56
C LYS A 64 -16.91 5.80 12.20
N LEU A 65 -17.40 6.44 13.26
CA LEU A 65 -16.54 7.25 14.12
C LEU A 65 -15.48 6.38 14.82
N ASN A 66 -14.22 6.77 14.71
CA ASN A 66 -13.05 6.01 15.18
C ASN A 66 -13.05 4.59 14.60
N PRO A 67 -12.87 4.45 13.28
CA PRO A 67 -12.89 3.15 12.62
C PRO A 67 -11.75 2.25 13.10
N VAL A 68 -11.98 0.94 12.98
CA VAL A 68 -11.05 -0.12 13.39
C VAL A 68 -10.72 -0.98 12.18
N ILE A 69 -9.46 -1.39 12.06
CA ILE A 69 -9.05 -2.38 11.07
C ILE A 69 -9.10 -3.76 11.73
N TYR A 70 -9.89 -4.64 11.14
CA TYR A 70 -10.08 -6.01 11.57
C TYR A 70 -9.24 -6.95 10.73
N ILE A 71 -8.56 -7.91 11.37
CA ILE A 71 -7.83 -8.97 10.67
C ILE A 71 -8.45 -10.31 10.99
N TYR A 72 -8.77 -11.06 9.94
CA TYR A 72 -9.47 -12.34 10.01
C TYR A 72 -8.70 -13.44 9.29
N THR A 73 -8.77 -14.67 9.80
CA THR A 73 -8.29 -15.86 9.09
C THR A 73 -9.28 -16.32 8.03
N PHE A 74 -8.75 -17.01 7.03
CA PHE A 74 -9.51 -17.78 6.08
C PHE A 74 -8.93 -19.21 6.03
N PRO A 75 -9.76 -20.28 5.99
CA PRO A 75 -11.21 -20.29 5.76
C PRO A 75 -12.08 -20.15 7.02
N GLU A 76 -11.53 -20.12 8.23
CA GLU A 76 -12.34 -20.19 9.47
C GLU A 76 -13.18 -18.92 9.69
N LEU A 77 -12.79 -17.79 9.08
CA LEU A 77 -13.40 -16.48 9.32
C LEU A 77 -13.37 -16.11 10.81
N SER A 78 -12.27 -16.46 11.47
CA SER A 78 -12.03 -16.13 12.87
C SER A 78 -11.25 -14.82 12.98
N LYS A 79 -11.63 -13.97 13.94
CA LYS A 79 -10.94 -12.70 14.18
C LYS A 79 -9.59 -12.96 14.86
N LEU A 80 -8.50 -12.50 14.24
CA LEU A 80 -7.15 -12.56 14.81
C LEU A 80 -6.88 -11.35 15.71
N THR A 81 -7.08 -10.14 15.19
CA THR A 81 -6.74 -8.91 15.90
C THR A 81 -7.55 -7.71 15.39
N GLU A 82 -7.47 -6.62 16.15
CA GLU A 82 -8.06 -5.32 15.85
C GLU A 82 -6.97 -4.24 15.98
N LEU A 83 -6.69 -3.54 14.89
CA LEU A 83 -5.76 -2.42 14.87
C LEU A 83 -6.57 -1.13 15.02
N LYS A 84 -6.26 -0.38 16.09
CA LYS A 84 -6.90 0.90 16.41
C LYS A 84 -5.92 2.03 16.17
N GLY A 85 -6.22 2.89 15.21
CA GLY A 85 -5.41 4.06 14.89
C GLY A 85 -6.08 5.37 15.21
N ASN A 86 -5.48 6.42 14.69
CA ASN A 86 -5.92 7.80 14.90
C ASN A 86 -6.88 8.29 13.81
N ALA A 87 -7.31 7.41 12.89
CA ALA A 87 -8.31 7.77 11.89
C ALA A 87 -9.65 8.07 12.59
N GLN A 88 -10.36 9.11 12.15
CA GLN A 88 -11.64 9.47 12.77
C GLN A 88 -12.87 8.95 12.04
N LEU A 89 -12.82 8.79 10.72
CA LEU A 89 -14.03 8.51 9.93
C LEU A 89 -13.92 7.29 9.03
N ASP A 90 -12.78 7.10 8.36
CA ASP A 90 -12.64 6.04 7.37
C ASP A 90 -11.18 5.71 7.04
N TYR A 91 -10.97 4.48 6.58
CA TYR A 91 -9.76 4.07 5.87
C TYR A 91 -10.11 3.81 4.41
N THR A 92 -9.37 4.42 3.49
CA THR A 92 -9.63 4.31 2.05
C THR A 92 -8.86 3.18 1.41
N LEU A 93 -7.65 2.88 1.89
CA LEU A 93 -6.76 1.87 1.33
C LEU A 93 -6.12 1.03 2.43
N LEU A 94 -5.94 -0.25 2.13
CA LEU A 94 -5.17 -1.20 2.92
C LEU A 94 -4.27 -2.00 1.98
N ALA A 95 -3.07 -2.34 2.42
CA ALA A 95 -2.17 -3.21 1.68
C ALA A 95 -1.32 -4.04 2.65
N PHE A 96 -1.22 -5.34 2.40
CA PHE A 96 -0.29 -6.19 3.14
C PHE A 96 1.10 -6.16 2.50
N SER A 97 2.14 -6.30 3.33
CA SER A 97 3.47 -6.61 2.82
C SER A 97 3.53 -8.05 2.30
N PHE A 98 4.40 -8.32 1.34
CA PHE A 98 4.46 -9.63 0.71
C PHE A 98 4.98 -10.73 1.66
N THR A 99 6.08 -10.48 2.36
CA THR A 99 6.77 -11.47 3.20
C THR A 99 6.60 -11.28 4.71
N GLY A 100 6.20 -10.09 5.16
CA GLY A 100 6.22 -9.72 6.58
C GLY A 100 4.84 -9.57 7.23
N PRO A 101 4.82 -9.42 8.56
CA PRO A 101 3.61 -9.15 9.33
C PRO A 101 3.23 -7.66 9.28
N TYR A 102 3.49 -6.99 8.15
CA TYR A 102 3.24 -5.56 8.00
C TYR A 102 1.99 -5.28 7.19
N LEU A 103 1.25 -4.28 7.63
CA LEU A 103 0.08 -3.75 6.94
C LEU A 103 0.26 -2.24 6.82
N ALA A 104 0.01 -1.70 5.63
CA ALA A 104 -0.11 -0.27 5.41
C ALA A 104 -1.59 0.08 5.31
N SER A 105 -1.96 1.21 5.91
CA SER A 105 -3.29 1.79 5.81
C SER A 105 -3.21 3.23 5.39
N TYR A 106 -4.18 3.69 4.61
CA TYR A 106 -4.36 5.10 4.30
C TYR A 106 -5.71 5.58 4.84
N SER A 107 -5.71 6.58 5.70
CA SER A 107 -6.95 7.16 6.26
C SER A 107 -7.54 8.24 5.37
N SER A 108 -8.83 8.51 5.57
CA SER A 108 -9.55 9.59 4.89
C SER A 108 -9.46 10.91 5.68
N ILE A 109 -10.42 11.80 5.42
CA ILE A 109 -10.62 13.05 6.16
C ILE A 109 -10.85 12.74 7.65
N PRO A 110 -10.27 13.53 8.57
CA PRO A 110 -9.40 14.69 8.35
C PRO A 110 -7.90 14.37 8.26
N GLU A 111 -7.47 13.14 8.54
CA GLU A 111 -6.05 12.86 8.76
C GLU A 111 -5.23 12.67 7.49
N PHE A 112 -5.80 12.10 6.42
CA PHE A 112 -5.09 11.76 5.18
C PHE A 112 -3.73 11.08 5.44
N ALA A 113 -3.72 10.12 6.36
CA ALA A 113 -2.50 9.60 6.93
C ALA A 113 -2.16 8.23 6.38
N LEU A 114 -0.90 8.07 5.97
CA LEU A 114 -0.28 6.78 5.72
C LEU A 114 0.24 6.24 7.06
N SER A 115 -0.24 5.06 7.47
CA SER A 115 0.18 4.40 8.70
C SER A 115 0.69 3.00 8.42
N ILE A 116 1.77 2.59 9.10
CA ILE A 116 2.39 1.27 8.97
C ILE A 116 2.26 0.52 10.29
N TRP A 117 1.76 -0.70 10.20
CA TRP A 117 1.42 -1.54 11.34
C TRP A 117 2.24 -2.82 11.31
N ASN A 118 2.70 -3.28 12.47
CA ASN A 118 2.95 -4.70 12.69
C ASN A 118 1.64 -5.32 13.20
N TRP A 119 0.95 -6.05 12.33
CA TRP A 119 -0.36 -6.55 12.67
C TRP A 119 -0.35 -7.78 13.56
N GLN A 120 0.74 -8.54 13.59
CA GLN A 120 0.88 -9.68 14.51
C GLN A 120 1.12 -9.21 15.95
N GLU A 121 1.93 -8.17 16.11
CA GLU A 121 2.24 -7.60 17.42
C GLU A 121 1.20 -6.56 17.89
N ASN A 122 0.27 -6.17 17.00
CA ASN A 122 -0.72 -5.12 17.23
C ASN A 122 -0.09 -3.77 17.60
N ILE A 123 0.94 -3.36 16.84
CA ILE A 123 1.70 -2.13 17.07
C ILE A 123 1.63 -1.23 15.83
N LEU A 124 1.32 0.05 16.05
CA LEU A 124 1.53 1.11 15.06
C LEU A 124 3.02 1.48 15.04
N LEU A 125 3.70 1.23 13.93
CA LEU A 125 5.14 1.50 13.80
C LEU A 125 5.40 2.98 13.54
N CYS A 126 4.71 3.55 12.56
CA CYS A 126 4.84 4.95 12.18
C CYS A 126 3.61 5.43 11.40
N SER A 127 3.40 6.73 11.38
CA SER A 127 2.33 7.36 10.61
C SER A 127 2.75 8.75 10.16
N GLU A 128 2.41 9.10 8.93
CA GLU A 128 2.66 10.42 8.33
C GLU A 128 1.36 10.96 7.74
N SER A 129 0.99 12.19 8.10
CA SER A 129 -0.21 12.85 7.58
C SER A 129 0.12 13.65 6.31
N GLN A 130 -0.73 13.54 5.29
CA GLN A 130 -0.62 14.30 4.05
C GLN A 130 -1.92 15.08 3.78
N PRO A 131 -2.17 16.19 4.48
CA PRO A 131 -3.44 16.91 4.37
C PRO A 131 -3.79 17.26 2.91
N GLY A 132 -4.99 16.86 2.49
CA GLY A 132 -5.51 17.14 1.16
C GLY A 132 -5.04 16.19 0.05
N VAL A 133 -4.12 15.27 0.33
CA VAL A 133 -3.68 14.26 -0.65
C VAL A 133 -4.65 13.08 -0.64
N ARG A 134 -5.18 12.73 -1.81
CA ARG A 134 -6.05 11.56 -1.99
C ARG A 134 -5.30 10.46 -2.71
N ALA A 135 -4.90 9.44 -1.95
CA ALA A 135 -4.31 8.24 -2.52
C ALA A 135 -5.39 7.41 -3.25
N THR A 136 -5.05 6.95 -4.45
CA THR A 136 -5.87 6.06 -5.29
C THR A 136 -5.38 4.62 -5.22
N SER A 137 -4.09 4.40 -4.95
CA SER A 137 -3.50 3.07 -4.79
C SER A 137 -2.35 3.08 -3.78
N LEU A 138 -2.16 1.95 -3.12
CA LEU A 138 -1.17 1.70 -2.08
C LEU A 138 -0.63 0.28 -2.26
N SER A 139 0.69 0.12 -2.32
CA SER A 139 1.33 -1.20 -2.41
C SER A 139 2.71 -1.21 -1.79
N PHE A 140 3.08 -2.30 -1.13
CA PHE A 140 4.46 -2.54 -0.73
C PHE A 140 5.34 -2.93 -1.92
N ASN A 141 6.64 -2.69 -1.81
CA ASN A 141 7.64 -3.37 -2.62
C ASN A 141 7.69 -4.86 -2.18
N PRO A 142 7.43 -5.82 -3.08
CA PRO A 142 7.41 -7.25 -2.73
C PRO A 142 8.75 -7.79 -2.20
N MET A 143 9.86 -7.16 -2.56
CA MET A 143 11.21 -7.58 -2.16
C MET A 143 11.71 -6.88 -0.89
N ASN A 144 11.15 -5.71 -0.57
CA ASN A 144 11.57 -4.92 0.58
C ASN A 144 10.37 -4.23 1.23
N TRP A 145 9.90 -4.75 2.37
CA TRP A 145 8.77 -4.18 3.10
C TRP A 145 9.03 -2.75 3.58
N GLN A 146 10.30 -2.32 3.69
CA GLN A 146 10.66 -0.96 4.05
C GLN A 146 10.44 0.04 2.92
N GLN A 147 9.96 -0.41 1.76
CA GLN A 147 9.58 0.44 0.65
C GLN A 147 8.13 0.20 0.28
N LEU A 148 7.40 1.27 0.06
CA LEU A 148 6.03 1.21 -0.45
C LEU A 148 5.76 2.35 -1.41
N CYS A 149 4.75 2.17 -2.24
CA CYS A 149 4.32 3.12 -3.24
C CYS A 149 2.93 3.64 -2.88
N VAL A 150 2.77 4.96 -2.91
CA VAL A 150 1.47 5.64 -2.87
C VAL A 150 1.27 6.32 -4.21
N VAL A 151 0.14 6.03 -4.85
CA VAL A 151 -0.26 6.65 -6.11
C VAL A 151 -1.43 7.58 -5.82
N THR A 152 -1.37 8.77 -6.40
CA THR A 152 -2.46 9.76 -6.41
C THR A 152 -2.92 9.95 -7.85
N GLU A 153 -3.91 10.81 -8.08
CA GLU A 153 -4.36 11.13 -9.45
C GLU A 153 -3.27 11.74 -10.32
N SER A 154 -2.28 12.43 -9.73
CA SER A 154 -1.28 13.22 -10.46
C SER A 154 0.17 12.87 -10.13
N SER A 155 0.42 11.97 -9.18
CA SER A 155 1.78 11.65 -8.76
C SER A 155 1.94 10.22 -8.26
N VAL A 156 3.17 9.72 -8.39
CA VAL A 156 3.62 8.48 -7.77
C VAL A 156 4.70 8.83 -6.77
N THR A 157 4.57 8.31 -5.56
CA THR A 157 5.49 8.59 -4.46
C THR A 157 6.00 7.28 -3.88
N ILE A 158 7.32 7.13 -3.80
CA ILE A 158 7.95 6.02 -3.08
C ILE A 158 8.24 6.47 -1.66
N TRP A 159 7.76 5.70 -0.70
CA TRP A 159 8.00 5.90 0.72
C TRP A 159 9.01 4.88 1.22
N HIS A 160 9.95 5.36 2.03
CA HIS A 160 10.92 4.55 2.74
C HIS A 160 10.56 4.54 4.22
N ILE A 161 10.48 3.34 4.80
CA ILE A 161 10.32 3.12 6.23
C ILE A 161 11.72 2.95 6.80
N GLU A 162 12.27 4.04 7.31
CA GLU A 162 13.54 4.04 8.01
C GLU A 162 13.31 3.49 9.42
N ARG A 163 14.17 2.58 9.87
CA ARG A 163 14.10 1.96 11.19
C ARG A 163 15.36 2.29 11.98
N ASN A 164 15.18 2.86 13.16
CA ASN A 164 16.23 3.06 14.15
C ASN A 164 15.85 2.33 15.45
N ASN A 165 16.38 1.12 15.65
CA ASN A 165 16.01 0.21 16.74
C ASN A 165 14.51 -0.10 16.77
N VAL A 166 13.76 0.63 17.60
CA VAL A 166 12.31 0.48 17.83
C VAL A 166 11.53 1.58 17.10
N GLU A 167 12.16 2.73 16.83
CA GLU A 167 11.53 3.85 16.15
C GLU A 167 11.52 3.63 14.63
N HIS A 168 10.39 3.98 14.00
CA HIS A 168 10.21 3.92 12.56
C HIS A 168 9.78 5.30 12.06
N HIS A 169 10.31 5.73 10.92
CA HIS A 169 9.97 7.01 10.30
C HIS A 169 9.70 6.82 8.81
N LEU A 170 8.73 7.58 8.30
CA LEU A 170 8.38 7.58 6.89
C LEU A 170 9.12 8.72 6.19
N LYS A 171 9.88 8.36 5.15
CA LYS A 171 10.57 9.31 4.30
C LYS A 171 10.02 9.26 2.88
N GLN A 172 9.61 10.41 2.38
CA GLN A 172 9.00 10.55 1.07
C GLN A 172 10.05 10.79 -0.02
N ASN A 173 10.00 9.99 -1.09
CA ASN A 173 10.78 10.16 -2.32
C ASN A 173 9.81 10.26 -3.51
N PRO A 174 9.40 11.48 -3.92
CA PRO A 174 8.51 11.69 -5.06
C PRO A 174 9.16 11.22 -6.37
N VAL A 175 8.41 10.52 -7.21
CA VAL A 175 8.89 10.09 -8.54
C VAL A 175 8.54 11.15 -9.56
N LYS A 176 9.53 11.58 -10.35
CA LYS A 176 9.29 12.42 -11.52
C LYS A 176 8.71 11.54 -12.62
N LEU A 177 7.43 11.74 -12.91
CA LEU A 177 6.80 11.10 -14.06
C LEU A 177 7.21 11.84 -15.34
N PRO A 178 7.35 11.14 -16.47
CA PRO A 178 7.61 11.80 -17.75
C PRO A 178 6.45 12.72 -18.11
N ASP A 179 6.77 13.88 -18.66
CA ASP A 179 5.74 14.77 -19.20
C ASP A 179 5.03 14.09 -20.39
N GLY A 180 3.88 14.62 -20.83
CA GLY A 180 3.12 14.05 -21.96
C GLY A 180 3.89 13.91 -23.29
N GLN A 181 5.11 14.45 -23.37
CA GLN A 181 6.04 14.28 -24.49
C GLN A 181 7.12 13.20 -24.25
N GLY A 182 7.04 12.44 -23.16
CA GLY A 182 7.97 11.35 -22.84
C GLY A 182 9.32 11.77 -22.25
N SER A 183 9.56 13.07 -22.06
CA SER A 183 10.80 13.56 -21.44
C SER A 183 10.69 13.56 -19.92
N VAL A 184 11.64 12.92 -19.25
CA VAL A 184 11.92 13.14 -17.82
C VAL A 184 13.00 14.22 -17.75
N SER A 185 12.76 15.33 -17.05
CA SER A 185 13.80 16.33 -16.83
C SER A 185 15.02 15.64 -16.19
N PRO A 186 16.21 15.63 -16.80
CA PRO A 186 17.35 14.94 -16.21
C PRO A 186 17.64 15.53 -14.84
N HIS A 187 17.67 14.67 -13.82
CA HIS A 187 18.23 15.05 -12.54
C HIS A 187 19.70 15.36 -12.80
N LYS A 188 20.16 16.59 -12.54
CA LYS A 188 21.58 16.88 -12.40
C LYS A 188 22.03 16.26 -11.09
N ASP A 189 22.16 14.94 -11.07
CA ASP A 189 22.94 14.28 -10.04
C ASP A 189 24.39 14.68 -10.30
N LEU A 190 24.96 15.48 -9.41
CA LEU A 190 26.36 15.93 -9.46
C LEU A 190 27.36 14.75 -9.48
N PHE A 191 26.88 13.51 -9.31
CA PHE A 191 27.65 12.29 -9.20
C PHE A 191 27.42 11.27 -10.33
N LEU A 192 26.46 11.51 -11.25
CA LEU A 192 26.23 10.60 -12.37
C LEU A 192 26.23 11.36 -13.70
N PRO A 193 26.86 10.83 -14.77
CA PRO A 193 26.83 11.50 -16.07
C PRO A 193 25.40 11.51 -16.61
N VAL A 194 25.00 12.65 -17.19
CA VAL A 194 23.75 12.79 -17.93
C VAL A 194 23.79 11.81 -19.11
N SER A 195 22.86 10.85 -19.17
CA SER A 195 22.66 10.05 -20.36
C SER A 195 21.96 10.93 -21.41
N HIS A 196 22.75 11.63 -22.23
CA HIS A 196 22.24 12.13 -23.50
C HIS A 196 22.03 10.94 -24.43
N SER A 197 20.82 10.80 -24.93
CA SER A 197 20.46 9.82 -25.96
C SER A 197 21.05 10.24 -27.30
N GLU A 198 22.36 10.09 -27.47
CA GLU A 198 22.99 9.97 -28.78
C GLU A 198 24.03 8.86 -28.69
N ASP A 199 23.62 7.67 -29.14
CA ASP A 199 24.53 6.56 -29.42
C ASP A 199 25.53 6.99 -30.51
N LEU A 200 26.77 7.32 -30.10
CA LEU A 200 27.92 7.28 -30.99
C LEU A 200 29.10 6.62 -30.28
N TYR A 201 29.25 5.30 -30.51
CA TYR A 201 30.50 4.55 -30.74
C TYR A 201 31.80 4.92 -29.99
N HIS A 202 31.75 5.47 -28.77
CA HIS A 202 32.94 5.86 -28.01
C HIS A 202 32.86 5.51 -26.52
N GLY A 203 33.10 4.24 -26.19
CA GLY A 203 33.55 3.79 -24.87
C GLY A 203 32.67 4.14 -23.65
N PRO A 204 33.03 3.67 -22.45
CA PRO A 204 32.31 4.04 -21.23
C PRO A 204 32.56 5.51 -20.88
N HIS A 205 31.48 6.28 -20.65
CA HIS A 205 31.56 7.65 -20.15
C HIS A 205 32.06 7.66 -18.70
N LEU A 206 33.24 8.24 -18.48
CA LEU A 206 33.81 8.41 -17.13
C LEU A 206 33.13 9.58 -16.40
N PRO A 207 32.87 9.45 -15.09
CA PRO A 207 32.38 10.57 -14.29
C PRO A 207 33.43 11.68 -14.22
N VAL A 208 32.98 12.94 -14.06
CA VAL A 208 33.86 14.13 -14.01
C VAL A 208 34.94 13.99 -12.92
N SER A 209 34.64 13.31 -11.82
CA SER A 209 35.61 12.99 -10.76
C SER A 209 36.78 12.12 -11.23
N ALA A 210 36.52 11.14 -12.10
CA ALA A 210 37.55 10.28 -12.69
C ALA A 210 38.39 11.01 -13.75
N ILE A 211 37.82 12.03 -14.41
CA ILE A 211 38.52 12.87 -15.40
C ILE A 211 39.37 13.94 -14.70
N ALA A 212 38.89 14.47 -13.56
CA ALA A 212 39.53 15.57 -12.84
C ALA A 212 40.71 15.15 -11.93
N GLY A 213 40.99 13.85 -11.80
CA GLY A 213 42.15 13.35 -11.05
C GLY A 213 42.14 13.69 -9.56
N LEU A 214 40.96 13.94 -8.96
CA LEU A 214 40.84 14.11 -7.52
C LEU A 214 40.77 12.74 -6.83
N VAL A 215 41.85 12.40 -6.11
CA VAL A 215 41.89 11.34 -5.09
C VAL A 215 41.46 11.94 -3.75
#